data_AF-A0A8C1G7L3-F1
#
_entry.id   AF-A0A8C1G7L3-F1
#
_cell.length_a   1.000
_cell.length_b   1.000
_cell.length_c   1.000
_cell.angle_alpha   90.00
_cell.angle_beta   90.00
_cell.angle_gamma   90.00
#
_symmetry.space_group_name_H-M   'P 1'
#
loop_
_entity.id
_entity.type
_entity.pdbx_description
1 polymer ?
#
loop_
_entity_poly.entity_id
_entity_poly.type
_entity_poly.pdbx_seq_one_letter_code
_entity_poly.pdbx_strand_id
1 'polypeptide(L)'
;AFVAMTPNTAHCVPAFVSKLWALVEAPSTDNLICWSQDGCSFLVQDEQRFSKEVLPLYFKHSNMTSFVRQLNMYGFHKVVHMDAGLPKADSQVDCVEFQHENFQRAQPHLLGLIRRKVKLISFIINIVKSNGIKGCKRRL
;
A
#
# COMPACT_ATOMS: atom_id res chain seq x y z
N ALA A 1 -9.67 -17.67 36.21
CA ALA A 1 -10.45 -16.57 35.59
C ALA A 1 -10.47 -16.81 34.09
N PHE A 2 -11.66 -17.03 33.52
CA PHE A 2 -11.88 -17.22 32.09
C PHE A 2 -11.59 -15.89 31.37
N VAL A 3 -10.53 -15.83 30.55
CA VAL A 3 -10.40 -14.74 29.58
C VAL A 3 -11.25 -15.13 28.39
N ALA A 4 -12.33 -14.37 28.19
CA ALA A 4 -13.27 -14.53 27.10
C ALA A 4 -12.53 -14.58 25.76
N MET A 5 -12.73 -15.67 25.02
CA MET A 5 -12.50 -15.73 23.58
C MET A 5 -13.38 -14.66 22.95
N THR A 6 -12.79 -13.55 22.52
CA THR A 6 -13.49 -12.57 21.68
C THR A 6 -13.86 -13.26 20.36
N PRO A 7 -15.07 -13.01 19.85
CA PRO A 7 -15.57 -13.72 18.67
C PRO A 7 -14.73 -13.34 17.46
N ASN A 8 -14.15 -14.37 16.86
CA ASN A 8 -13.67 -14.50 15.49
C ASN A 8 -14.11 -13.37 14.53
N THR A 9 -13.35 -12.29 14.48
CA THR A 9 -13.39 -11.34 13.35
C THR A 9 -12.49 -11.84 12.24
N ALA A 10 -12.79 -13.02 11.67
CA ALA A 10 -12.32 -13.41 10.34
C ALA A 10 -13.01 -12.53 9.28
N HIS A 11 -12.82 -11.21 9.39
CA HIS A 11 -13.10 -10.31 8.29
C HIS A 11 -12.04 -10.59 7.23
N CYS A 12 -12.48 -11.12 6.08
CA CYS A 12 -11.63 -11.42 4.93
C CYS A 12 -10.68 -10.24 4.67
N VAL A 13 -9.39 -10.45 4.99
CA VAL A 13 -8.34 -9.45 4.79
C VAL A 13 -8.24 -9.19 3.29
N PRO A 14 -8.31 -7.94 2.82
CA PRO A 14 -8.19 -7.66 1.40
C PRO A 14 -6.88 -8.24 0.84
N ALA A 15 -6.96 -8.88 -0.34
CA ALA A 15 -5.80 -9.58 -0.92
C ALA A 15 -4.56 -8.70 -1.11
N PHE A 16 -4.74 -7.39 -1.33
CA PHE A 16 -3.63 -6.44 -1.38
C PHE A 16 -2.94 -6.31 -0.01
N VAL A 17 -3.71 -6.19 1.07
CA VAL A 17 -3.21 -5.98 2.44
C VAL A 17 -2.49 -7.23 2.93
N SER A 18 -3.07 -8.42 2.71
CA SER A 18 -2.42 -9.68 3.10
C SER A 18 -1.11 -9.91 2.36
N LYS A 19 -1.08 -9.62 1.05
CA LYS A 19 0.16 -9.70 0.25
C LYS A 19 1.20 -8.68 0.67
N LEU A 20 0.79 -7.45 0.96
CA LEU A 20 1.69 -6.40 1.44
C LEU A 20 2.34 -6.81 2.76
N TRP A 21 1.56 -7.32 3.72
CA TRP A 21 2.10 -7.79 4.99
C TRP A 21 3.12 -8.92 4.80
N ALA A 22 2.78 -9.94 3.98
CA ALA A 22 3.69 -11.04 3.68
C ALA A 22 4.96 -10.58 2.96
N LEU A 23 4.84 -9.56 2.08
CA LEU A 23 5.97 -8.95 1.39
C LEU A 23 6.92 -8.24 2.37
N VAL A 24 6.39 -7.47 3.33
CA VAL A 24 7.22 -6.73 4.29
C VAL A 24 7.85 -7.67 5.34
N GLU A 25 7.18 -8.79 5.67
CA GLU A 25 7.72 -9.79 6.62
C GLU A 25 8.78 -10.72 6.01
N ALA A 26 8.90 -10.77 4.68
CA ALA A 26 9.80 -11.71 4.01
C ALA A 26 11.28 -11.25 4.10
N PRO A 27 12.18 -12.03 4.74
CA PRO A 27 13.58 -11.63 4.89
C PRO A 27 14.33 -11.51 3.55
N SER A 28 13.84 -12.19 2.51
CA SER A 28 14.44 -12.11 1.17
C SER A 28 14.28 -10.74 0.51
N THR A 29 13.36 -9.91 0.99
CA THR A 29 13.08 -8.59 0.45
C THR A 29 13.52 -7.44 1.35
N ASP A 30 14.07 -7.72 2.54
CA ASP A 30 14.45 -6.72 3.57
C ASP A 30 15.36 -5.60 3.05
N ASN A 31 16.20 -5.88 2.04
CA ASN A 31 17.09 -4.88 1.43
C ASN A 31 16.34 -3.81 0.63
N LEU A 32 15.09 -4.06 0.22
CA LEU A 32 14.28 -3.17 -0.63
C LEU A 32 12.96 -2.78 0.03
N ILE A 33 12.41 -3.63 0.89
CA ILE A 33 11.24 -3.32 1.69
C ILE A 33 11.32 -4.04 3.03
N CYS A 34 11.21 -3.31 4.12
CA CYS A 34 11.32 -3.86 5.48
C CYS A 34 10.45 -3.10 6.48
N TRP A 35 10.19 -3.72 7.62
CA TRP A 35 9.55 -3.05 8.75
C TRP A 35 10.46 -1.96 9.33
N SER A 36 9.85 -0.91 9.87
CA SER A 36 10.53 0.01 10.78
C SER A 36 10.98 -0.71 12.05
N GLN A 37 11.89 -0.07 12.79
CA GLN A 37 12.44 -0.65 14.01
C GLN A 37 11.38 -0.91 15.10
N ASP A 38 10.35 -0.07 15.16
CA ASP A 38 9.20 -0.23 16.07
C ASP A 38 8.10 -1.16 15.50
N GLY A 39 8.18 -1.53 14.22
CA GLY A 39 7.22 -2.40 13.55
C GLY A 39 5.85 -1.74 13.29
N CYS A 40 5.75 -0.42 13.42
CA CYS A 40 4.52 0.35 13.21
C CYS A 40 4.37 0.89 11.78
N SER A 41 5.44 0.85 10.99
CA SER A 41 5.49 1.32 9.60
C SER A 41 6.42 0.41 8.78
N PHE A 42 6.49 0.65 7.48
CA PHE A 42 7.43 -0.03 6.60
C PHE A 42 8.13 0.96 5.67
N LEU A 43 9.35 0.62 5.30
CA LEU A 43 10.23 1.42 4.47
C LEU A 43 10.41 0.72 3.12
N VAL A 44 10.42 1.50 2.05
CA VAL A 44 10.82 1.07 0.71
C VAL A 44 12.11 1.80 0.36
N GLN A 45 13.15 1.03 0.05
CA GLN A 45 14.44 1.52 -0.41
C GLN A 45 14.55 1.33 -1.92
N ASP A 46 15.21 2.26 -2.61
CA ASP A 46 15.43 2.20 -4.07
C ASP A 46 14.15 1.85 -4.82
N GLU A 47 13.23 2.81 -4.92
CA GLU A 47 11.92 2.62 -5.53
C GLU A 47 12.01 2.01 -6.94
N GLN A 48 13.07 2.35 -7.70
CA GLN A 48 13.28 1.81 -9.04
C GLN A 48 13.56 0.31 -9.02
N ARG A 49 14.47 -0.11 -8.15
CA ARG A 49 14.83 -1.52 -8.00
C ARG A 49 13.71 -2.33 -7.38
N PHE A 50 13.07 -1.83 -6.32
CA PHE A 50 11.87 -2.43 -5.74
C PHE A 50 10.78 -2.67 -6.80
N SER A 51 10.52 -1.66 -7.64
CA SER A 51 9.49 -1.73 -8.67
C SER A 51 9.77 -2.80 -9.73
N LYS A 52 11.04 -3.05 -10.06
CA LYS A 52 11.45 -4.03 -11.08
C LYS A 52 11.62 -5.45 -10.54
N GLU A 53 12.23 -5.59 -9.37
CA GLU A 53 12.64 -6.89 -8.83
C GLU A 53 11.57 -7.51 -7.93
N VAL A 54 10.85 -6.69 -7.15
CA VAL A 54 9.99 -7.20 -6.07
C VAL A 54 8.51 -7.16 -6.45
N LEU A 55 8.02 -6.05 -7.01
CA LEU A 55 6.60 -5.92 -7.34
C LEU A 55 6.06 -7.05 -8.25
N PRO A 56 6.77 -7.50 -9.31
CA PRO A 56 6.27 -8.57 -10.18
C PRO A 56 6.09 -9.92 -9.49
N LEU A 57 6.82 -10.16 -8.38
CA LEU A 57 6.75 -11.42 -7.63
C LEU A 57 5.47 -11.51 -6.79
N TYR A 58 4.94 -10.37 -6.33
CA TYR A 58 3.78 -10.31 -5.43
C TYR A 58 2.52 -9.79 -6.14
N PHE A 59 2.68 -8.93 -7.15
CA PHE A 59 1.63 -8.23 -7.88
C PHE A 59 1.78 -8.43 -9.40
N LYS A 60 0.68 -8.27 -10.15
CA LYS A 60 0.65 -8.45 -11.61
C LYS A 60 1.19 -7.23 -12.39
N HIS A 61 2.04 -6.42 -11.78
CA HIS A 61 2.62 -5.22 -12.37
C HIS A 61 3.94 -4.85 -11.69
N SER A 62 4.78 -4.11 -12.39
CA SER A 62 6.06 -3.58 -11.91
C SER A 62 6.01 -2.05 -11.72
N ASN A 63 4.84 -1.47 -11.43
CA ASN A 63 4.64 -0.02 -11.43
C ASN A 63 4.42 0.52 -10.00
N MET A 64 5.40 1.29 -9.52
CA MET A 64 5.37 1.93 -8.21
C MET A 64 4.15 2.84 -8.00
N THR A 65 3.73 3.61 -9.01
CA THR A 65 2.52 4.45 -8.93
C THR A 65 1.26 3.63 -8.67
N SER A 66 1.17 2.42 -9.25
CA SER A 66 0.03 1.52 -9.00
C SER A 66 0.06 0.95 -7.58
N PHE A 67 1.25 0.63 -7.08
CA PHE A 67 1.45 0.20 -5.70
C PHE A 67 1.06 1.31 -4.71
N VAL A 68 1.58 2.53 -4.89
CA VAL A 68 1.24 3.70 -4.07
C VAL A 68 -0.25 4.06 -4.18
N ARG A 69 -0.87 3.87 -5.34
CA ARG A 69 -2.32 4.04 -5.50
C ARG A 69 -3.09 3.08 -4.58
N GLN A 70 -2.71 1.81 -4.53
CA GLN A 70 -3.34 0.83 -3.64
C GLN A 70 -3.15 1.21 -2.18
N LEU A 71 -1.91 1.55 -1.76
CA LEU A 71 -1.63 2.06 -0.41
C LEU A 71 -2.59 3.19 -0.02
N ASN A 72 -2.68 4.22 -0.86
CA ASN A 72 -3.58 5.36 -0.64
C ASN A 72 -5.06 4.96 -0.57
N MET A 73 -5.49 3.96 -1.37
CA MET A 73 -6.86 3.45 -1.32
C MET A 73 -7.16 2.70 -0.03
N TYR A 74 -6.17 2.10 0.63
CA TYR A 74 -6.33 1.46 1.93
C TYR A 74 -5.99 2.37 3.11
N GLY A 75 -5.69 3.65 2.84
CA GLY A 75 -5.50 4.66 3.88
C GLY A 75 -4.09 4.74 4.45
N PHE A 76 -3.12 4.04 3.85
CA PHE A 76 -1.72 4.27 4.17
C PHE A 76 -1.32 5.68 3.79
N HIS A 77 -0.46 6.31 4.58
CA HIS A 77 0.10 7.61 4.29
C HIS A 77 1.63 7.55 4.32
N LYS A 78 2.26 8.42 3.53
CA LYS A 78 3.72 8.60 3.56
C LYS A 78 4.10 9.31 4.86
N VAL A 79 5.10 8.81 5.57
CA VAL A 79 5.67 9.47 6.75
C VAL A 79 6.62 10.57 6.24
N VAL A 80 6.46 11.78 6.78
CA VAL A 80 7.30 12.94 6.45
C VAL A 80 8.23 13.19 7.63
N HIS A 81 9.49 12.81 7.47
CA HIS A 81 10.54 13.09 8.46
C HIS A 81 10.95 14.56 8.34
N MET A 82 10.52 15.38 9.29
CA MET A 82 10.76 16.83 9.33
C MET A 82 12.20 17.16 9.79
N ASP A 83 13.20 16.42 9.33
CA ASP A 83 14.59 16.75 9.63
C ASP A 83 15.09 17.85 8.68
N ALA A 84 14.77 19.09 9.10
CA ALA A 84 15.68 20.21 9.28
C ALA A 84 16.94 20.27 8.39
N GLY A 85 16.86 20.98 7.26
CA GLY A 85 17.87 21.95 6.78
C GLY A 85 19.34 21.51 6.56
N LEU A 86 19.74 20.28 6.87
CA LEU A 86 21.06 19.75 6.63
C LEU A 86 21.04 18.85 5.40
N PRO A 87 22.06 18.93 4.51
CA PRO A 87 22.22 17.96 3.45
C PRO A 87 22.40 16.58 4.10
N LYS A 88 21.42 15.70 3.91
CA LYS A 88 21.55 14.30 4.31
C LYS A 88 22.68 13.72 3.46
N ALA A 89 23.77 13.31 4.11
CA ALA A 89 24.84 12.57 3.44
C ALA A 89 24.22 11.38 2.70
N ASP A 90 24.32 11.39 1.37
CA ASP A 90 24.02 10.45 0.25
C ASP A 90 23.22 9.14 0.44
N SER A 91 22.95 8.65 1.65
CA SER A 91 22.39 7.33 1.92
C SER A 91 20.88 7.32 2.25
N GLN A 92 20.25 8.46 2.56
CA GLN A 92 18.82 8.51 2.91
C GLN A 92 17.93 9.13 1.81
N VAL A 93 18.49 9.43 0.64
CA VAL A 93 17.80 10.18 -0.43
C VAL A 93 16.70 9.35 -1.12
N ASP A 94 16.83 8.01 -1.13
CA ASP A 94 15.93 7.12 -1.88
C ASP A 94 15.09 6.18 -0.99
N CYS A 95 14.87 6.57 0.27
CA CYS A 95 14.04 5.81 1.20
C CYS A 95 12.70 6.51 1.42
N VAL A 96 11.60 5.76 1.26
CA VAL A 96 10.24 6.24 1.53
C VAL A 96 9.55 5.34 2.54
N GLU A 97 8.91 5.96 3.53
CA GLU A 97 8.23 5.25 4.60
C GLU A 97 6.72 5.44 4.52
N PHE A 98 5.98 4.35 4.77
CA PHE A 98 4.52 4.34 4.80
C PHE A 98 4.01 3.73 6.10
N GLN A 99 2.92 4.30 6.62
CA GLN A 99 2.32 3.88 7.88
C GLN A 99 0.81 3.73 7.75
N HIS A 100 0.26 2.84 8.57
CA HIS A 100 -1.17 2.71 8.84
C HIS A 100 -1.38 2.13 10.25
N GLU A 101 -2.30 2.70 11.05
CA GLU A 101 -2.56 2.31 12.45
C GLU A 101 -2.78 0.80 12.64
N ASN A 102 -3.61 0.19 11.78
CA ASN A 102 -3.91 -1.25 11.81
C ASN A 102 -2.93 -2.14 11.02
N PHE A 103 -1.81 -1.61 10.52
CA PHE A 103 -0.79 -2.38 9.80
C PHE A 103 0.49 -2.45 10.64
N GLN A 104 0.58 -3.45 11.51
CA GLN A 104 1.69 -3.61 12.45
C GLN A 104 2.29 -5.00 12.34
N ARG A 105 3.62 -5.10 12.49
CA ARG A 105 4.35 -6.36 12.39
C ARG A 105 3.83 -7.43 13.35
N ALA A 106 3.73 -7.09 14.63
CA ALA A 106 3.37 -8.03 15.69
C ALA A 106 1.85 -8.28 15.81
N GLN A 107 1.00 -7.56 15.05
CA GLN A 107 -0.45 -7.62 15.21
C GLN A 107 -1.19 -7.93 13.89
N PRO A 108 -0.99 -9.11 13.28
CA PRO A 108 -1.61 -9.46 12.00
C PRO A 108 -3.14 -9.55 12.06
N HIS A 109 -3.72 -9.73 13.24
CA HIS A 109 -5.18 -9.75 13.43
C HIS A 109 -5.83 -8.38 13.12
N LEU A 110 -5.08 -7.27 13.23
CA LEU A 110 -5.57 -5.93 12.89
C LEU A 110 -5.77 -5.72 11.39
N LEU A 111 -5.14 -6.53 10.53
CA LEU A 111 -5.23 -6.39 9.07
C LEU A 111 -6.67 -6.49 8.55
N GLY A 112 -7.55 -7.21 9.26
CA GLY A 112 -8.98 -7.31 8.93
C GLY A 112 -9.76 -6.00 9.08
N LEU A 113 -9.20 -5.03 9.83
CA LEU A 113 -9.76 -3.70 10.03
C LEU A 113 -9.41 -2.73 8.89
N ILE A 114 -8.42 -3.07 8.04
CA ILE A 114 -8.01 -2.23 6.91
C ILE A 114 -9.03 -2.36 5.78
N ARG A 115 -9.74 -1.27 5.48
CA ARG A 115 -10.79 -1.21 4.47
C ARG A 115 -10.42 -0.28 3.32
N ARG A 116 -10.85 -0.66 2.11
CA ARG A 116 -10.66 0.16 0.91
C ARG A 116 -11.56 1.39 1.00
N LYS A 117 -10.98 2.58 0.95
CA LYS A 117 -11.68 3.85 0.81
C LYS A 117 -12.33 3.92 -0.58
N VAL A 118 -13.65 3.96 -0.63
CA VAL A 118 -14.40 4.10 -1.89
C VAL A 118 -14.38 5.56 -2.28
N LYS A 119 -13.50 5.95 -3.21
CA LYS A 119 -13.55 7.32 -3.78
C LYS A 119 -14.77 7.41 -4.68
N LEU A 120 -15.84 8.09 -4.22
CA LEU A 120 -17.07 8.38 -4.98
C LEU A 120 -16.80 8.90 -6.40
N ILE A 121 -15.70 9.64 -6.59
CA ILE A 121 -15.27 10.17 -7.90
C ILE A 121 -15.03 9.04 -8.94
N SER A 122 -14.52 7.88 -8.53
CA SER A 122 -14.31 6.75 -9.46
C SER A 122 -15.64 6.13 -9.92
N PHE A 123 -16.69 6.24 -9.11
CA PHE A 123 -18.03 5.76 -9.46
C PHE A 123 -18.67 6.69 -10.51
N ILE A 124 -18.55 8.01 -10.32
CA ILE A 124 -19.08 9.03 -11.25
C ILE A 124 -18.34 8.98 -12.60
N ILE A 125 -17.00 8.86 -12.62
CA ILE A 125 -16.24 8.75 -13.87
C ILE A 125 -16.66 7.51 -14.67
N ASN A 126 -16.92 6.37 -14.00
CA ASN A 126 -17.40 5.17 -14.69
C ASN A 126 -18.83 5.32 -15.21
N ILE A 127 -19.74 6.01 -14.48
CA ILE A 127 -21.10 6.30 -14.94
C ILE A 127 -21.09 7.24 -16.17
N VAL A 128 -20.27 8.29 -16.16
CA VAL A 128 -20.17 9.23 -17.30
C VAL A 128 -19.55 8.53 -18.52
N LYS A 129 -18.57 7.64 -18.34
CA LYS A 129 -18.02 6.83 -19.43
C LYS A 129 -19.02 5.80 -19.98
N SER A 130 -19.85 5.20 -19.12
CA SER A 130 -20.85 4.21 -19.54
C SER A 130 -22.05 4.85 -20.25
N ASN A 131 -22.30 6.15 -20.05
CA ASN A 131 -23.37 6.92 -20.70
C ASN A 131 -22.87 7.79 -21.89
N GLY A 132 -21.65 7.54 -22.38
CA GLY A 132 -21.07 8.26 -23.52
C GLY A 132 -21.79 7.99 -24.84
N ILE A 133 -22.61 8.95 -25.26
CA ILE A 133 -23.26 9.15 -26.56
C ILE A 133 -22.35 8.70 -27.73
N LYS A 134 -22.80 7.71 -28.51
CA LYS A 134 -22.12 7.31 -29.76
C LYS A 134 -22.25 8.44 -30.79
N GLY A 135 -21.24 9.30 -30.85
CA GLY A 135 -21.08 10.29 -31.91
C GLY A 135 -21.02 9.62 -33.28
N CYS A 136 -22.06 9.82 -34.08
CA CYS A 136 -22.18 9.37 -35.45
C CYS A 136 -21.09 10.02 -36.31
N LYS A 137 -20.12 9.23 -36.79
CA LYS A 137 -19.10 9.70 -37.75
C LYS A 137 -19.76 9.96 -39.10
N ARG A 138 -19.91 11.22 -39.48
CA ARG A 138 -20.22 11.60 -40.87
C ARG A 138 -18.96 11.39 -41.72
N ARG A 139 -19.09 10.51 -42.72
CA ARG A 139 -18.20 10.40 -43.87
C ARG A 139 -18.28 11.70 -44.68
N LEU A 140 -17.14 12.26 -45.00
CA LEU A 140 -16.85 12.94 -46.26
C LEU A 140 -15.43 12.52 -46.64
#